data_AF-A0A9X6SSV0-F1
#
_entry.id   AF-A0A9X6SSV0-F1
#
_cell.length_a   1.000
_cell.length_b   1.000
_cell.length_c   1.000
_cell.angle_alpha   90.00
_cell.angle_beta   90.00
_cell.angle_gamma   90.00
#
_symmetry.space_group_name_H-M   'P 1'
#
loop_
_entity.id
_entity.type
_entity.pdbx_description
1 polymer ?
#
loop_
_entity_poly.entity_id
_entity_poly.type
_entity_poly.pdbx_seq_one_letter_code
_entity_poly.pdbx_strand_id
1 'polypeptide(L)' 'MFGQIGDLIESALKRNFNVKDSGRIVPDHGGILDRFDSTIFVFLMLSILERLFL' A
#
# COMPACT_ATOMS: atom_id res chain seq x y z
N MET A 1 -7.22 -10.96 0.70
CA MET A 1 -7.81 -10.14 1.78
C MET A 1 -6.87 -9.01 2.21
N PHE A 2 -5.72 -9.27 2.85
CA PHE A 2 -4.83 -8.19 3.34
C PHE A 2 -4.26 -7.27 2.25
N GLY A 3 -3.93 -7.79 1.06
CA GLY A 3 -3.48 -6.95 -0.06
C GLY A 3 -4.53 -5.90 -0.46
N GLN A 4 -5.80 -6.32 -0.61
CA GLN A 4 -6.91 -5.40 -0.89
C GLN A 4 -7.10 -4.35 0.20
N ILE A 5 -6.88 -4.70 1.48
CA ILE A 5 -6.94 -3.73 2.57
C ILE A 5 -5.81 -2.70 2.42
N GLY A 6 -4.59 -3.14 2.07
CA GLY A 6 -3.46 -2.25 1.80
C GLY A 6 -3.73 -1.25 0.67
N ASP A 7 -4.22 -1.74 -0.47
CA ASP A 7 -4.62 -0.93 -1.62
C ASP A 7 -5.72 0.10 -1.26
N LEU A 8 -6.72 -0.29 -0.47
CA LEU A 8 -7.77 0.62 0.00
C LEU A 8 -7.25 1.68 0.98
N ILE A 9 -6.34 1.31 1.89
CA ILE A 9 -5.70 2.26 2.81
C ILE A 9 -4.90 3.29 2.04
N GLU A 10 -4.10 2.86 1.08
CA GLU A 10 -3.31 3.75 0.24
C GLU A 10 -4.21 4.67 -0.60
N SER A 11 -5.27 4.13 -1.17
CA SER A 11 -6.28 4.91 -1.88
C SER A 11 -6.92 5.96 -0.99
N ALA A 12 -7.29 5.62 0.25
CA ALA A 12 -7.85 6.57 1.21
C ALA A 12 -6.84 7.69 1.57
N LEU A 13 -5.57 7.34 1.77
CA LEU A 13 -4.50 8.32 2.00
C LEU A 13 -4.37 9.29 0.82
N LYS A 14 -4.33 8.78 -0.42
CA LYS A 14 -4.27 9.65 -1.61
C LYS A 14 -5.44 10.62 -1.70
N ARG A 15 -6.66 10.20 -1.33
CA ARG A 15 -7.83 11.09 -1.28
C ARG A 15 -7.71 12.16 -0.19
N ASN A 16 -7.13 11.85 0.96
CA ASN A 16 -6.85 12.86 1.99
C ASN A 16 -5.88 13.94 1.52
N PHE A 17 -4.94 13.59 0.64
CA PHE A 17 -4.01 14.54 0.02
C PHE A 17 -4.52 15.12 -1.31
N ASN A 18 -5.76 14.82 -1.72
CA ASN A 18 -6.34 15.23 -3.01
C ASN A 18 -5.49 14.84 -4.24
N VAL A 19 -4.76 13.72 -4.14
CA VAL A 19 -3.98 13.15 -5.24
C VAL A 19 -4.62 11.87 -5.77
N LYS A 20 -4.21 11.45 -6.98
CA LYS A 20 -4.65 10.20 -7.60
C LYS A 20 -3.57 9.12 -7.56
N ASP A 21 -2.34 9.51 -7.82
CA ASP A 21 -1.16 8.65 -7.83
C ASP A 21 -0.24 9.09 -6.70
N SER A 22 0.49 8.16 -6.09
CA SER A 22 1.39 8.46 -4.98
C SER A 22 2.62 9.28 -5.42
N GLY A 23 2.85 9.40 -6.72
CA GLY A 23 4.00 10.06 -7.34
C GLY A 23 4.01 9.88 -8.85
N ARG A 24 5.11 10.30 -9.50
CA ARG A 24 5.29 10.20 -10.97
C ARG A 24 6.68 9.70 -11.37
N ILE A 25 7.30 8.89 -10.51
CA ILE A 25 8.68 8.42 -10.70
C ILE A 25 8.77 7.46 -11.89
N VAL A 26 7.72 6.68 -12.15
CA VAL A 26 7.65 5.83 -13.34
C VAL A 26 6.83 6.55 -14.41
N PRO A 27 7.44 6.94 -15.55
CA PRO A 27 6.73 7.57 -16.64
C PRO A 27 5.51 6.73 -17.04
N ASP A 28 4.34 7.36 -17.13
CA ASP A 28 3.05 6.75 -17.48
C ASP A 28 2.51 5.63 -16.57
N HIS A 29 3.16 5.35 -15.44
CA HIS A 29 2.74 4.26 -14.54
C HIS A 29 2.53 4.69 -13.08
N GLY A 30 2.52 5.98 -12.80
CA GLY A 30 2.24 6.52 -11.47
C GLY A 30 3.40 6.42 -10.50
N GLY A 31 3.05 6.28 -9.22
CA GLY A 31 3.96 6.27 -8.10
C GLY A 31 4.52 4.88 -7.80
N ILE A 32 5.65 4.86 -7.09
CA ILE A 32 6.22 3.60 -6.59
C ILE A 32 5.30 2.99 -5.54
N LEU A 33 4.66 3.80 -4.68
CA LEU A 33 3.80 3.29 -3.62
C LEU A 33 2.54 2.60 -4.19
N ASP A 34 1.97 3.12 -5.28
CA ASP A 34 0.85 2.51 -6.02
C ASP A 34 1.14 1.07 -6.50
N ARG A 35 2.41 0.65 -6.51
CA ARG A 35 2.83 -0.70 -6.92
C ARG A 35 3.11 -1.63 -5.75
N PHE A 36 3.32 -1.08 -4.57
CA PHE A 36 3.75 -1.81 -3.37
C PHE A 36 2.77 -1.71 -2.21
N ASP A 37 1.71 -0.90 -2.31
CA ASP A 37 0.68 -0.71 -1.26
C ASP A 37 0.18 -2.01 -0.63
N SER A 38 -0.22 -2.95 -1.47
CA SER A 38 -0.74 -4.26 -1.10
C SER A 38 0.35 -5.11 -0.45
N THR A 39 1.56 -5.11 -1.03
CA THR A 39 2.69 -5.93 -0.57
C THR A 39 3.23 -5.44 0.77
N ILE A 40 3.36 -4.13 0.96
CA ILE A 40 3.79 -3.52 2.22
C ILE A 40 2.81 -3.90 3.33
N PHE A 41 1.50 -3.81 3.07
CA PHE A 41 0.50 -4.15 4.06
C PHE A 41 0.47 -5.65 4.37
N VAL A 42 0.62 -6.51 3.35
CA VAL A 42 0.74 -7.96 3.55
C VAL A 42 1.97 -8.30 4.38
N PHE A 43 3.12 -7.70 4.09
CA PHE A 43 4.35 -7.93 4.85
C PHE A 43 4.22 -7.48 6.32
N LEU A 44 3.58 -6.33 6.55
CA LEU A 44 3.26 -5.86 7.90
C LEU A 44 2.38 -6.87 8.65
N MET A 45 1.32 -7.36 8.01
CA MET A 45 0.42 -8.35 8.63
C MET A 45 1.13 -9.67 8.91
N LEU A 46 2.01 -10.12 8.01
CA LEU A 46 2.80 -11.34 8.21
C LEU A 46 3.76 -11.20 9.38
N SER A 47 4.49 -10.08 9.49
CA SER A 47 5.43 -9.87 10.60
C SER A 47 4.73 -9.75 11.96
N ILE A 48 3.53 -9.15 12.00
CA ILE A 48 2.71 -9.14 13.22
C ILE A 48 2.24 -10.55 13.57
N LEU A 49 1.79 -11.32 12.58
CA LEU A 49 1.32 -12.68 12.79
C LEU A 49 2.47 -13.57 13.29
N GLU A 50 3.65 -13.48 12.67
CA GLU A 50 4.84 -14.19 13.10
C GLU A 50 5.14 -13.91 14.58
N ARG A 51 5.15 -12.63 14.98
CA ARG A 51 5.42 -12.23 16.36
C ARG A 51 4.30 -12.54 17.36
N LEU A 52 3.10 -12.84 16.87
CA LEU A 52 2.00 -13.30 17.73
C LEU A 52 2.08 -14.81 18.00
N PHE A 53 2.62 -15.57 17.04
CA PHE A 53 2.70 -17.03 17.09
C PHE A 53 4.06 -17.55 17.59
N LEU A 54 5.13 -16.75 17.49
CA LEU A 54 6.48 -17.01 18.01
C LEU A 54 6.80 -16.04 19.16
#